data_AF-A0A2N9MTK5-F1
#
_entry.id   AF-A0A2N9MTK5-F1
#
_cell.length_a   1.000
_cell.length_b   1.000
_cell.length_c   1.000
_cell.angle_alpha   90.00
_cell.angle_beta   90.00
_cell.angle_gamma   90.00
#
_symmetry.space_group_name_H-M   'P 1'
#
loop_
_entity.id
_entity.type
_entity.pdbx_description
1 polymer ?
#
loop_
_entity_poly.entity_id
_entity_poly.type
_entity_poly.pdbx_seq_one_letter_code
_entity_poly.pdbx_strand_id
1 'polypeptide(L)'
;MTIAAGLLCSEGVLVCADSQVTVGTAKLDGSKVGVFETSWGQVIGSFAGNVDYAAAAFQMIERHADSTEVKSSPIDGIETLLSSRYRSHVWEHPQQDSGDYDYSLFLGIRLNEENHARLYRTTETILREVRSFDCAGSGEEFGRDILRLHHPVS
;
A
#
# COMPACT_ATOMS: atom_id res chain seq x y z
N MET A 1 12.06 -2.62 11.47
CA MET A 1 12.11 -1.22 11.01
C MET A 1 11.87 -1.23 9.52
N THR A 2 10.87 -0.50 9.03
CA THR A 2 10.49 -0.49 7.61
C THR A 2 10.17 0.93 7.17
N ILE A 3 10.45 1.26 5.92
CA ILE A 3 10.07 2.51 5.26
C ILE A 3 9.60 2.20 3.85
N ALA A 4 8.52 2.86 3.44
CA ALA A 4 8.02 2.82 2.07
C ALA A 4 7.67 4.24 1.62
N ALA A 5 7.76 4.47 0.30
CA ALA A 5 7.34 5.71 -0.32
C ALA A 5 6.62 5.44 -1.64
N GLY A 6 5.72 6.35 -1.97
CA GLY A 6 5.05 6.40 -3.27
C GLY A 6 5.21 7.79 -3.86
N LEU A 7 5.48 7.86 -5.16
CA LEU A 7 5.59 9.09 -5.93
C LEU A 7 4.68 9.00 -7.15
N LEU A 8 3.89 10.04 -7.38
CA LEU A 8 3.16 10.27 -8.61
C LEU A 8 4.07 11.04 -9.57
N CYS A 9 4.37 10.42 -10.69
CA CYS A 9 5.17 10.97 -11.77
C CYS A 9 4.26 11.38 -12.94
N SER A 10 4.78 12.17 -13.89
CA SER A 10 4.00 12.65 -15.05
C SER A 10 3.39 11.52 -15.89
N GLU A 11 4.04 10.36 -15.94
CA GLU A 11 3.63 9.22 -16.78
C GLU A 11 3.27 7.97 -15.98
N GLY A 12 3.18 8.06 -14.65
CA GLY A 12 2.88 6.88 -13.86
C GLY A 12 3.16 7.04 -12.37
N VAL A 13 3.31 5.91 -11.70
CA VAL A 13 3.56 5.85 -10.27
C VAL A 13 4.84 5.06 -10.01
N LEU A 14 5.66 5.58 -9.09
CA LEU A 14 6.80 4.86 -8.53
C LEU A 14 6.48 4.52 -7.08
N VAL A 15 6.71 3.26 -6.69
CA VAL A 15 6.69 2.86 -5.29
C VAL A 15 8.02 2.23 -4.92
N CYS A 16 8.47 2.44 -3.69
CA CYS A 16 9.70 1.86 -3.19
C CYS A 16 9.56 1.53 -1.70
N ALA A 17 10.31 0.54 -1.26
CA ALA A 17 10.42 0.16 0.15
C ALA A 17 11.85 -0.30 0.45
N ASP A 18 12.28 -0.16 1.70
CA ASP A 18 13.59 -0.64 2.13
C ASP A 18 13.70 -2.17 2.08
N SER A 19 14.88 -2.69 1.76
CA SER A 19 15.11 -4.14 1.61
C SER A 19 15.10 -4.93 2.94
N GLN A 20 15.10 -4.26 4.09
CA GLN A 20 15.21 -4.92 5.39
C GLN A 20 13.86 -5.45 5.87
N VAL A 21 13.59 -6.73 5.63
CA VAL A 21 12.58 -7.49 6.36
C VAL A 21 13.27 -8.16 7.55
N THR A 22 12.93 -7.76 8.78
CA THR A 22 13.41 -8.45 10.00
C THR A 22 12.29 -9.33 10.52
N VAL A 23 12.37 -10.65 10.28
CA VAL A 23 11.49 -11.66 10.86
C VAL A 23 12.37 -12.67 11.61
N GLY A 24 12.57 -12.47 12.91
CA GLY A 24 13.42 -13.37 13.73
C GLY A 24 14.86 -13.54 13.20
N THR A 25 15.39 -14.77 13.27
CA THR A 25 16.74 -15.15 12.79
C THR A 25 16.79 -15.63 11.34
N ALA A 26 15.66 -15.68 10.63
CA ALA A 26 15.57 -16.17 9.25
C ALA A 26 15.11 -15.04 8.31
N LYS A 27 15.99 -14.61 7.41
CA LYS A 27 15.65 -13.73 6.29
C LYS A 27 14.85 -14.56 5.29
N LEU A 28 13.54 -14.40 5.25
CA LEU A 28 12.72 -14.86 4.13
C LEU A 28 12.70 -13.74 3.09
N ASP A 29 12.98 -14.09 1.83
CA ASP A 29 12.95 -13.21 0.66
C ASP A 29 11.50 -12.73 0.36
N GLY A 30 10.92 -11.94 1.25
CA GLY A 30 9.65 -11.26 1.03
C GLY A 30 9.89 -9.93 0.35
N SER A 31 9.60 -9.83 -0.95
CA SER A 31 9.64 -8.54 -1.65
C SER A 31 8.56 -7.62 -1.06
N LYS A 32 8.97 -6.48 -0.48
CA LYS A 32 8.06 -5.43 -0.01
C LYS A 32 7.42 -4.62 -1.15
N VAL A 33 7.67 -5.03 -2.39
CA VAL A 33 7.10 -4.45 -3.60
C VAL A 33 6.50 -5.58 -4.44
N GLY A 34 5.27 -5.39 -4.91
CA GLY A 34 4.57 -6.37 -5.75
C GLY A 34 3.85 -5.69 -6.91
N VAL A 35 3.64 -6.45 -7.98
CA VAL A 35 2.86 -6.05 -9.17
C VAL A 35 1.94 -7.20 -9.52
N PHE A 36 0.69 -6.88 -9.85
CA PHE A 36 -0.26 -7.83 -10.42
C PHE A 36 -1.16 -7.14 -11.45
N GLU A 37 -1.67 -7.92 -12.39
CA GLU A 37 -2.64 -7.49 -13.39
C GLU A 37 -4.04 -7.91 -12.96
N THR A 38 -5.04 -7.18 -13.42
CA THR A 38 -6.45 -7.42 -13.10
C THR A 38 -7.29 -7.27 -14.36
N SER A 39 -8.54 -7.73 -14.34
CA SER A 39 -9.47 -7.53 -15.45
C SER A 39 -9.77 -6.05 -15.75
N TRP A 40 -9.60 -5.18 -14.75
CA TRP A 40 -9.92 -3.76 -14.81
C TRP A 40 -8.70 -2.85 -14.88
N GLY A 41 -7.48 -3.38 -14.76
CA GLY A 41 -6.27 -2.55 -14.75
C GLY A 41 -5.00 -3.27 -14.29
N GLN A 42 -4.04 -2.47 -13.85
CA GLN A 42 -2.78 -2.94 -13.27
C GLN A 42 -2.55 -2.28 -11.91
N VAL A 43 -2.02 -3.06 -10.97
CA VAL A 43 -1.67 -2.59 -9.63
C VAL A 43 -0.20 -2.85 -9.36
N ILE A 44 0.49 -1.82 -8.87
CA ILE A 44 1.79 -1.92 -8.21
C ILE A 44 1.60 -1.53 -6.74
N GLY A 45 2.30 -2.17 -5.82
CA GLY A 45 2.25 -1.74 -4.43
C GLY A 45 3.52 -1.96 -3.65
N SER A 46 3.62 -1.23 -2.55
CA SER A 46 4.67 -1.39 -1.54
C SER A 46 4.10 -1.17 -0.14
N PHE A 47 4.85 -1.51 0.91
CA PHE A 47 4.34 -1.37 2.27
C PHE A 47 5.40 -1.07 3.33
N ALA A 48 4.93 -0.48 4.43
CA ALA A 48 5.65 -0.27 5.68
C ALA A 48 4.80 -0.73 6.88
N GLY A 49 5.43 -0.88 8.04
CA GLY A 49 4.84 -1.44 9.26
C GLY A 49 5.01 -2.96 9.38
N ASN A 50 4.02 -3.63 9.96
CA ASN A 50 4.01 -5.07 10.17
C ASN A 50 3.98 -5.83 8.83
N VAL A 51 5.01 -6.65 8.60
CA VAL A 51 5.25 -7.32 7.31
C VAL A 51 4.19 -8.38 7.01
N ASP A 52 3.81 -9.20 7.99
CA ASP A 52 2.87 -10.31 7.77
C ASP A 52 1.46 -9.78 7.48
N TYR A 53 1.05 -8.75 8.21
CA TYR A 53 -0.25 -8.11 8.01
C TYR A 53 -0.31 -7.37 6.67
N ALA A 54 0.74 -6.61 6.33
CA ALA A 54 0.82 -5.90 5.06
C ALA A 54 0.83 -6.87 3.85
N ALA A 55 1.64 -7.93 3.92
CA ALA A 55 1.70 -8.95 2.88
C ALA A 55 0.36 -9.67 2.72
N ALA A 56 -0.30 -10.03 3.82
CA ALA A 56 -1.61 -10.67 3.80
C ALA A 56 -2.69 -9.74 3.19
N ALA A 57 -2.65 -8.44 3.49
CA ALA A 57 -3.54 -7.46 2.89
C ALA A 57 -3.31 -7.31 1.38
N PHE A 58 -2.05 -7.25 0.94
CA PHE A 58 -1.71 -7.16 -0.48
C PHE A 58 -2.15 -8.40 -1.27
N GLN A 59 -1.85 -9.61 -0.78
CA GLN A 59 -2.31 -10.87 -1.37
C GLN A 59 -3.85 -10.97 -1.42
N MET A 60 -4.54 -10.40 -0.43
CA MET A 60 -5.99 -10.38 -0.41
C MET A 60 -6.55 -9.48 -1.53
N ILE A 61 -5.94 -8.32 -1.78
CA ILE A 61 -6.32 -7.45 -2.91
C ILE A 61 -6.11 -8.18 -4.23
N GLU A 62 -4.96 -8.83 -4.42
CA GLU A 62 -4.64 -9.61 -5.62
C GLU A 62 -5.70 -10.68 -5.89
N ARG A 63 -6.01 -11.52 -4.89
CA ARG A 63 -7.07 -12.56 -5.00
C ARG A 63 -8.46 -11.98 -5.25
N HIS A 64 -8.78 -10.83 -4.67
CA HIS A 64 -10.07 -10.17 -4.89
C HIS A 64 -10.20 -9.65 -6.33
N ALA A 65 -9.09 -9.17 -6.90
CA ALA A 65 -9.05 -8.69 -8.27
C ALA A 65 -9.33 -9.80 -9.30
N ASP A 66 -8.93 -11.04 -9.01
CA ASP A 66 -9.20 -12.21 -9.86
C ASP A 66 -10.63 -12.74 -9.78
N SER A 67 -11.38 -12.39 -8.72
CA SER A 67 -12.64 -13.09 -8.37
C SER A 67 -13.93 -12.33 -8.69
N THR A 68 -13.87 -11.08 -9.16
CA THR A 68 -15.05 -10.21 -9.16
C THR A 68 -15.34 -9.59 -10.54
N GLU A 69 -16.56 -9.79 -11.06
CA GLU A 69 -17.21 -8.83 -11.96
C GLU A 69 -17.44 -7.55 -11.15
N VAL A 70 -16.52 -6.58 -11.24
CA VAL A 70 -16.60 -5.36 -10.44
C VAL A 70 -17.81 -4.54 -10.91
N LYS A 71 -18.92 -4.61 -10.17
CA LYS A 71 -20.14 -3.82 -10.43
C LYS A 71 -20.03 -2.37 -9.92
N SER A 72 -19.00 -2.07 -9.14
CA SER A 72 -18.67 -0.76 -8.56
C SER A 72 -17.28 -0.28 -9.01
N SER A 73 -16.80 0.89 -8.55
CA SER A 73 -15.41 1.29 -8.76
C SER A 73 -14.45 0.26 -8.14
N PRO A 74 -13.39 -0.20 -8.84
CA PRO A 74 -12.38 -1.10 -8.27
C PRO A 74 -11.75 -0.56 -6.98
N ILE A 75 -11.63 0.77 -6.88
CA ILE A 75 -11.07 1.46 -5.71
C ILE A 75 -11.97 1.26 -4.48
N ASP A 76 -13.28 1.44 -4.64
CA ASP A 76 -14.26 1.24 -3.56
C ASP A 76 -14.28 -0.24 -3.12
N GLY A 77 -14.07 -1.16 -4.07
CA GLY A 77 -13.93 -2.59 -3.78
C GLY A 77 -12.72 -2.89 -2.90
N ILE A 78 -11.57 -2.30 -3.23
CA ILE A 78 -10.34 -2.42 -2.42
C ILE A 78 -10.54 -1.84 -1.02
N GLU A 79 -11.13 -0.64 -0.90
CA GLU A 79 -11.37 0.00 0.40
C GLU A 79 -12.34 -0.82 1.27
N THR A 80 -13.41 -1.37 0.67
CA THR A 80 -14.36 -2.26 1.36
C THR A 80 -13.68 -3.54 1.85
N LEU A 81 -12.83 -4.13 1.01
CA LEU A 81 -12.06 -5.33 1.33
C LEU A 81 -11.09 -5.10 2.51
N LEU A 82 -10.33 -4.01 2.45
CA LEU A 82 -9.40 -3.62 3.52
C LEU A 82 -10.15 -3.32 4.83
N SER A 83 -11.28 -2.60 4.75
CA SER A 83 -12.12 -2.30 5.90
C SER A 83 -12.63 -3.56 6.61
N SER A 84 -13.10 -4.55 5.84
CA SER A 84 -13.56 -5.83 6.39
C SER A 84 -12.44 -6.60 7.09
N ARG A 85 -11.24 -6.60 6.50
CA ARG A 85 -10.08 -7.32 7.05
C ARG A 85 -9.52 -6.67 8.30
N TYR A 86 -9.39 -5.35 8.31
CA TYR A 86 -8.89 -4.62 9.48
C TYR A 86 -9.82 -4.81 10.68
N ARG A 87 -11.14 -4.69 10.46
CA ARG A 87 -12.13 -4.91 11.53
C ARG A 87 -12.02 -6.31 12.14
N SER A 88 -11.91 -7.33 11.30
CA SER A 88 -11.92 -8.72 11.76
C SER A 88 -10.60 -9.21 12.36
N HIS A 89 -9.45 -8.60 12.03
CA HIS A 89 -8.13 -9.18 12.37
C HIS A 89 -7.16 -8.21 13.04
N VAL A 90 -7.40 -6.90 12.96
CA VAL A 90 -6.58 -5.88 13.61
C VAL A 90 -7.35 -5.27 14.78
N TRP A 91 -8.56 -4.76 14.52
CA TRP A 91 -9.39 -4.12 15.55
C TRP A 91 -9.82 -5.07 16.67
N GLU A 92 -10.21 -6.29 16.31
CA GLU A 92 -10.60 -7.33 17.28
C GLU A 92 -9.40 -8.04 17.94
N HIS A 93 -8.16 -7.64 17.63
CA HIS A 93 -6.98 -8.30 18.17
C HIS A 93 -6.79 -7.96 19.67
N PRO A 94 -6.61 -8.96 20.56
CA PRO A 94 -6.50 -8.73 22.02
C PRO A 94 -5.33 -7.82 22.45
N GLN A 95 -4.40 -7.54 21.56
CA GLN A 95 -3.20 -6.72 21.78
C GLN A 95 -3.15 -5.50 20.84
N GLN A 96 -4.28 -5.06 20.28
CA GLN A 96 -4.31 -3.93 19.35
C GLN A 96 -3.63 -2.66 19.90
N ASP A 97 -3.75 -2.42 21.21
CA ASP A 97 -3.13 -1.28 21.89
C ASP A 97 -1.59 -1.28 21.87
N SER A 98 -0.92 -2.38 21.51
CA SER A 98 0.54 -2.43 21.43
C SER A 98 1.10 -1.78 20.16
N GLY A 99 0.27 -1.52 19.15
CA GLY A 99 0.69 -0.96 17.87
C GLY A 99 1.50 -1.92 16.98
N ASP A 100 1.69 -3.18 17.41
CA ASP A 100 2.49 -4.17 16.67
C ASP A 100 1.86 -4.61 15.35
N TYR A 101 0.60 -4.26 15.11
CA TYR A 101 -0.20 -4.73 13.96
C TYR A 101 -0.38 -3.67 12.88
N ASP A 102 0.12 -2.46 13.12
CA ASP A 102 -0.07 -1.35 12.19
C ASP A 102 0.76 -1.52 10.92
N TYR A 103 0.14 -1.22 9.79
CA TYR A 103 0.79 -1.21 8.48
C TYR A 103 0.19 -0.14 7.58
N SER A 104 0.96 0.25 6.56
CA SER A 104 0.53 1.14 5.49
C SER A 104 0.90 0.54 4.15
N LEU A 105 -0.02 0.58 3.21
CA LEU A 105 0.17 0.18 1.82
C LEU A 105 0.24 1.43 0.95
N PHE A 106 1.15 1.43 -0.01
CA PHE A 106 1.11 2.31 -1.17
C PHE A 106 0.64 1.49 -2.36
N LEU A 107 -0.36 1.98 -3.08
CA LEU A 107 -0.92 1.33 -4.26
C LEU A 107 -0.89 2.30 -5.43
N GLY A 108 -0.10 2.00 -6.45
CA GLY A 108 -0.21 2.62 -7.77
C GLY A 108 -1.21 1.82 -8.60
N ILE A 109 -2.27 2.47 -9.06
CA ILE A 109 -3.36 1.81 -9.79
C ILE A 109 -3.56 2.52 -11.13
N ARG A 110 -3.54 1.75 -12.22
CA ARG A 110 -3.89 2.22 -13.56
C ARG A 110 -5.08 1.41 -14.06
N LEU A 111 -6.22 2.08 -14.24
CA LEU A 111 -7.42 1.44 -14.82
C LEU A 111 -7.27 1.33 -16.34
N ASN A 112 -7.85 0.30 -16.95
CA ASN A 112 -7.76 0.08 -18.41
C ASN A 112 -8.39 1.22 -19.23
N GLU A 113 -9.42 1.87 -18.67
CA GLU A 113 -10.11 3.01 -19.31
C GLU A 113 -9.38 4.34 -19.07
N GLU A 114 -8.38 4.39 -18.20
CA GLU A 114 -7.64 5.59 -17.83
C GLU A 114 -6.22 5.58 -18.42
N ASN A 115 -5.82 6.70 -19.02
CA ASN A 115 -4.45 6.85 -19.54
C ASN A 115 -3.41 7.24 -18.47
N HIS A 116 -3.82 7.35 -17.20
CA HIS A 116 -2.93 7.76 -16.11
C HIS A 116 -3.05 6.81 -14.94
N ALA A 117 -1.94 6.61 -14.22
CA ALA A 117 -1.94 5.90 -12.96
C ALA A 117 -2.23 6.88 -11.81
N ARG A 118 -2.92 6.41 -10.78
CA ARG A 118 -3.20 7.15 -9.55
C ARG A 118 -2.48 6.46 -8.40
N LEU A 119 -1.95 7.26 -7.48
CA LEU A 119 -1.27 6.75 -6.29
C LEU A 119 -2.21 6.86 -5.09
N TYR A 120 -2.28 5.79 -4.31
CA TYR A 120 -3.05 5.71 -3.08
C TYR A 120 -2.19 5.27 -1.92
N ARG A 121 -2.54 5.72 -0.72
CA ARG A 121 -1.97 5.27 0.55
C ARG A 121 -3.09 4.80 1.47
N THR A 122 -2.91 3.67 2.14
CA THR A 122 -3.79 3.28 3.25
C THR A 122 -3.41 4.00 4.54
N THR A 123 -4.42 4.41 5.30
CA THR A 123 -4.29 4.73 6.71
C THR A 123 -5.37 3.92 7.42
N GLU A 124 -4.95 2.87 8.13
CA GLU A 124 -5.83 1.82 8.64
C GLU A 124 -6.70 1.23 7.51
N THR A 125 -8.00 1.53 7.50
CA THR A 125 -8.98 1.03 6.52
C THR A 125 -9.22 1.96 5.34
N ILE A 126 -8.76 3.20 5.42
CA ILE A 126 -9.13 4.25 4.49
C ILE A 126 -8.11 4.32 3.36
N LEU A 127 -8.60 4.43 2.13
CA LEU A 127 -7.75 4.58 0.97
C LEU A 127 -7.71 6.06 0.54
N ARG A 128 -6.59 6.73 0.76
CA ARG A 128 -6.42 8.15 0.39
C ARG A 128 -5.60 8.29 -0.87
N GLU A 129 -6.10 9.04 -1.85
CA GLU A 129 -5.32 9.41 -3.03
C GLU A 129 -4.18 10.39 -2.67
N VAL A 130 -2.99 10.11 -3.18
CA VAL A 130 -1.77 10.92 -3.03
C VAL A 130 -1.54 11.68 -4.34
N ARG A 131 -1.48 13.01 -4.24
CA ARG A 131 -1.39 13.91 -5.41
C ARG A 131 0.03 14.21 -5.89
N SER A 132 1.06 13.88 -5.10
CA SER A 132 2.46 14.15 -5.45
C SER A 132 3.37 13.03 -4.96
N PHE A 133 3.55 12.90 -3.66
CA PHE A 133 4.31 11.83 -3.04
C PHE A 133 3.89 11.69 -1.58
N ASP A 134 4.23 10.55 -0.99
CA ASP A 134 4.10 10.35 0.45
C ASP A 134 5.05 9.22 0.92
N CYS A 135 5.30 9.19 2.23
CA CYS A 135 6.15 8.18 2.88
C CYS A 135 5.39 7.55 4.05
N ALA A 136 5.77 6.33 4.41
CA ALA A 136 5.26 5.64 5.59
C ALA A 136 6.36 4.86 6.30
N GLY A 137 6.18 4.68 7.61
CA GLY A 137 7.09 3.91 8.46
C GLY A 137 8.11 4.77 9.21
N SER A 138 9.13 4.13 9.74
CA SER A 138 10.06 4.73 10.73
C SER A 138 10.87 5.95 10.25
N GLY A 139 10.96 6.18 8.94
CA GLY A 139 11.63 7.34 8.35
C GLY A 139 10.68 8.27 7.58
N GLU A 140 9.37 8.20 7.85
CA GLU A 140 8.34 8.96 7.13
C GLU A 140 8.60 10.47 7.12
N GLU A 141 8.92 11.07 8.26
CA GLU A 141 9.18 12.51 8.37
C GLU A 141 10.41 12.92 7.54
N PHE A 142 11.52 12.22 7.72
CA PHE A 142 12.76 12.49 7.01
C PHE A 142 12.61 12.27 5.50
N GLY A 143 11.94 11.19 5.08
CA GLY A 143 11.67 10.89 3.68
C GLY A 143 10.82 11.97 3.03
N ARG A 144 9.78 12.46 3.72
CA ARG A 144 8.95 13.57 3.24
C ARG A 144 9.75 14.85 3.06
N ASP A 145 10.61 15.19 4.01
CA ASP A 145 11.40 16.42 3.93
C ASP A 145 12.39 16.39 2.78
N ILE A 146 13.05 15.25 2.53
CA ILE A 146 13.90 15.07 1.34
C ILE A 146 13.08 15.19 0.06
N LEU A 147 11.95 14.50 -0.03
CA LEU A 147 11.12 14.52 -1.24
C LEU A 147 10.58 15.92 -1.52
N ARG A 148 10.23 16.71 -0.50
CA ARG A 148 9.82 18.11 -0.66
C ARG A 148 10.89 18.98 -1.31
N LEU A 149 12.17 18.73 -1.02
CA LEU A 149 13.28 19.48 -1.64
C LEU A 149 13.41 19.21 -3.14
N HIS A 150 12.99 18.04 -3.60
CA HIS A 150 13.14 17.60 -4.99
C HIS A 150 11.83 17.60 -5.80
N HIS A 151 10.69 17.62 -5.11
CA HIS A 151 9.34 17.67 -5.68
C HIS A 151 8.54 18.78 -4.98
N PRO A 152 8.83 20.06 -5.26
CA PRO A 152 8.06 21.16 -4.68
C PRO A 152 6.60 20.99 -5.07
N VAL A 153 5.72 20.94 -4.06
CA VAL A 153 4.27 20.87 -4.28
C VAL A 153 3.88 22.22 -4.90
N SER A 154 3.45 22.18 -6.16
CA SER A 154 2.92 23.32 -6.91
C SER A 154 1.55 23.74 -6.37
#